data_AF-A0A7U9R9I0-F1
#
_entry.id   AF-A0A7U9R9I0-F1
#
_cell.length_a   1.000
_cell.length_b   1.000
_cell.length_c   1.000
_cell.angle_alpha   90.00
_cell.angle_beta   90.00
_cell.angle_gamma   90.00
#
_symmetry.space_group_name_H-M   'P 1'
#
loop_
_entity.id
_entity.type
_entity.pdbx_description
1 polymer ?
#
loop_
_entity_poly.entity_id
_entity_poly.type
_entity_poly.pdbx_seq_one_letter_code
_entity_poly.pdbx_strand_id
1 'polypeptide(L)'
;MANIGTGVVGVTDGMVGVCEDLQQQSVKIQGYIEELEALKNQLPNDWEGEDLETLLTEFAGFKSKLDELPVIIKSIADWGFSAHEAYTAHAKEVSSAITAILQ
;
A
#
# COMPACT_ATOMS: atom_id res chain seq x y z
N MET A 1 9.04 28.42 25.15
CA MET A 1 9.58 27.08 24.84
C MET A 1 9.08 26.68 23.48
N ALA A 2 9.97 26.47 22.49
CA ALA A 2 9.56 26.09 21.15
C ALA A 2 8.99 24.67 21.17
N ASN A 3 7.73 24.53 20.77
CA ASN A 3 7.00 23.26 20.75
C ASN A 3 7.40 22.46 19.51
N ILE A 4 8.62 21.91 19.51
CA ILE A 4 9.18 21.15 18.38
C ILE A 4 8.37 19.87 18.11
N GLY A 5 7.70 19.32 19.15
CA GLY A 5 6.88 18.12 19.05
C GLY A 5 5.63 18.29 18.16
N THR A 6 4.96 19.44 18.17
CA THR A 6 3.67 19.60 17.44
C THR A 6 3.81 19.70 15.92
N GLY A 7 4.94 20.21 15.41
CA GLY A 7 5.16 20.35 13.97
C GLY A 7 5.52 19.03 13.29
N VAL A 8 6.31 18.18 13.95
CA VAL A 8 6.74 16.87 13.42
C VAL A 8 5.58 15.87 13.44
N VAL A 9 4.80 15.83 14.53
CA VAL A 9 3.63 14.94 14.65
C VAL A 9 2.58 15.24 13.56
N GLY A 10 2.31 16.51 13.26
CA GLY A 10 1.34 16.86 12.21
C GLY A 10 1.76 16.46 10.79
N VAL A 11 3.06 16.42 10.47
CA VAL A 11 3.56 15.96 9.17
C VAL A 11 3.56 14.44 9.09
N THR A 12 3.90 13.76 10.17
CA THR A 12 3.95 12.29 10.20
C THR A 12 2.55 11.67 10.29
N ASP A 13 1.55 12.36 10.86
CA ASP A 13 0.14 11.92 10.87
C ASP A 13 -0.48 11.90 9.46
N GLY A 14 -0.15 12.88 8.62
CA GLY A 14 -0.56 12.87 7.21
C GLY A 14 0.00 11.67 6.44
N MET A 15 1.21 11.22 6.80
CA MET A 15 1.81 10.01 6.22
C MET A 15 1.08 8.73 6.65
N VAL A 16 0.61 8.65 7.90
CA VAL A 16 -0.19 7.52 8.39
C VAL A 16 -1.48 7.37 7.59
N GLY A 17 -2.23 8.46 7.39
CA GLY A 17 -3.46 8.43 6.59
C GLY A 17 -3.23 7.95 5.16
N VAL A 18 -2.16 8.42 4.50
CA VAL A 18 -1.79 7.93 3.17
C VAL A 18 -1.44 6.43 3.17
N CYS A 19 -0.76 5.94 4.21
CA CYS A 19 -0.42 4.51 4.31
C CYS A 19 -1.66 3.64 4.53
N GLU A 20 -2.62 4.09 5.34
CA GLU A 20 -3.91 3.43 5.54
C GLU A 20 -4.70 3.37 4.22
N ASP A 21 -4.74 4.48 3.48
CA ASP A 21 -5.37 4.52 2.16
C ASP A 21 -4.72 3.53 1.19
N LEU A 22 -3.38 3.48 1.15
CA LEU A 22 -2.66 2.53 0.31
C LEU A 22 -2.97 1.07 0.68
N GLN A 23 -3.04 0.73 1.98
CA GLN A 23 -3.44 -0.62 2.41
C GLN A 23 -4.86 -0.96 1.93
N GLN A 24 -5.80 -0.02 2.06
CA GLN A 24 -7.17 -0.24 1.55
C GLN A 24 -7.21 -0.40 0.03
N GLN A 25 -6.41 0.37 -0.71
CA GLN A 25 -6.31 0.23 -2.17
C GLN A 25 -5.71 -1.12 -2.59
N SER A 26 -4.71 -1.62 -1.85
CA SER A 26 -4.14 -2.96 -2.07
C SER A 26 -5.21 -4.05 -1.96
N VAL A 27 -6.05 -3.99 -0.92
CA VAL A 27 -7.18 -4.94 -0.74
C VAL A 27 -8.20 -4.82 -1.88
N LYS A 28 -8.54 -3.59 -2.30
CA LYS A 28 -9.50 -3.39 -3.41
C LYS A 28 -8.98 -3.96 -4.72
N ILE A 29 -7.71 -3.74 -5.05
CA ILE A 29 -7.09 -4.29 -6.26
C ILE A 29 -7.11 -5.82 -6.21
N GLN A 30 -6.83 -6.42 -5.05
CA GLN A 30 -6.93 -7.87 -4.90
C GLN A 30 -8.35 -8.39 -5.16
N GLY A 31 -9.38 -7.69 -4.66
CA GLY A 31 -10.78 -8.01 -4.99
C GLY A 31 -11.08 -7.92 -6.49
N TYR A 32 -10.60 -6.87 -7.17
CA TYR A 32 -10.78 -6.76 -8.63
C TYR A 32 -10.08 -7.86 -9.41
N ILE A 33 -8.91 -8.33 -8.95
CA ILE A 33 -8.21 -9.47 -9.56
C ILE A 33 -9.05 -10.76 -9.42
N GLU A 34 -9.66 -10.98 -8.26
CA GLU A 34 -10.52 -12.14 -8.01
C GLU A 34 -11.80 -12.10 -8.87
N GLU A 35 -12.46 -10.95 -8.97
CA GLU A 35 -13.61 -10.74 -9.85
C GLU A 35 -13.25 -11.00 -11.32
N LEU A 36 -12.10 -10.50 -11.73
CA LEU A 36 -11.60 -10.66 -13.09
C LEU A 36 -11.27 -12.14 -13.41
N GLU A 37 -10.69 -12.87 -12.46
CA GLU A 37 -10.46 -14.32 -12.59
C GLU A 37 -11.79 -15.09 -12.68
N ALA A 38 -12.79 -14.69 -11.89
CA ALA A 38 -14.12 -15.30 -11.94
C ALA A 38 -14.78 -15.09 -13.32
N LEU A 39 -14.70 -13.87 -13.89
CA LEU A 39 -15.18 -13.59 -15.24
C LEU A 39 -14.43 -14.41 -16.29
N LYS A 40 -13.11 -14.51 -16.19
CA LYS A 40 -12.29 -15.34 -17.09
C LYS A 40 -12.74 -16.80 -17.06
N ASN A 41 -13.09 -17.34 -15.90
CA ASN A 41 -13.56 -18.72 -15.74
C ASN A 41 -14.96 -18.96 -16.33
N GLN A 42 -15.73 -17.91 -16.62
CA GLN A 42 -17.04 -18.03 -17.28
C GLN A 42 -16.93 -18.04 -18.80
N LEU A 43 -15.87 -17.47 -19.39
CA LEU A 43 -15.70 -17.36 -20.85
C LEU A 43 -15.86 -18.69 -21.61
N PRO A 44 -15.30 -19.83 -21.16
CA PRO A 44 -15.46 -21.10 -21.88
C PRO A 44 -16.88 -21.65 -21.93
N ASN A 45 -17.82 -21.11 -21.16
CA ASN A 45 -19.22 -21.54 -21.22
C ASN A 45 -19.94 -20.99 -22.45
N ASP A 46 -19.50 -19.83 -22.95
CA ASP A 46 -20.17 -19.07 -24.00
C ASP A 46 -19.33 -18.95 -25.29
N TRP A 47 -18.03 -19.27 -25.21
CA TRP A 47 -17.08 -19.10 -26.31
C TRP A 47 -16.13 -20.30 -26.41
N GLU A 48 -15.68 -20.60 -27.64
CA GLU A 48 -14.73 -21.67 -27.96
C GLU A 48 -13.83 -21.22 -29.13
N GLY A 49 -12.68 -21.88 -29.32
CA GLY A 49 -11.77 -21.68 -30.44
C GLY A 49 -10.47 -20.94 -30.10
N GLU A 50 -9.65 -20.71 -31.14
CA GLU A 50 -8.29 -20.14 -31.03
C GLU A 50 -8.27 -18.73 -30.42
N ASP A 51 -9.30 -17.93 -30.67
CA ASP A 51 -9.44 -16.59 -30.09
C ASP A 51 -9.60 -16.65 -28.56
N LEU A 52 -10.35 -17.62 -28.04
CA LEU A 52 -10.49 -17.84 -26.60
C LEU A 52 -9.16 -18.29 -25.99
N GLU A 53 -8.45 -19.23 -26.62
CA GLU A 53 -7.14 -19.69 -26.14
C GLU A 53 -6.11 -18.56 -26.08
N THR A 54 -6.13 -17.69 -27.10
CA THR A 54 -5.29 -16.48 -27.15
C THR A 54 -5.65 -15.53 -26.01
N LEU A 55 -6.93 -15.24 -25.82
CA LEU A 55 -7.40 -14.37 -24.73
C LEU A 55 -7.01 -14.92 -23.35
N LEU A 56 -7.18 -16.23 -23.11
CA LEU A 56 -6.79 -16.86 -21.85
C LEU A 56 -5.28 -16.77 -21.60
N THR A 57 -4.47 -16.87 -22.64
CA THR A 57 -3.02 -16.73 -22.56
C THR A 57 -2.61 -15.29 -22.24
N GLU A 58 -3.16 -14.31 -22.96
CA GLU A 58 -2.92 -12.89 -22.69
C GLU A 58 -3.37 -12.50 -21.28
N PHE A 59 -4.52 -13.03 -20.85
CA PHE A 59 -5.04 -12.84 -19.52
C PHE A 59 -4.08 -13.35 -18.44
N ALA A 60 -3.51 -14.55 -18.60
CA ALA A 60 -2.54 -15.08 -17.65
C ALA A 60 -1.30 -14.16 -17.53
N GLY A 61 -0.82 -13.64 -18.65
CA GLY A 61 0.29 -12.67 -18.67
C GLY A 61 -0.06 -11.34 -18.01
N PHE A 62 -1.27 -10.83 -18.23
CA PHE A 62 -1.76 -9.61 -17.59
C PHE A 62 -1.99 -9.81 -16.08
N LYS A 63 -2.63 -10.90 -15.69
CA LYS A 63 -2.91 -11.24 -14.29
C LYS A 63 -1.63 -11.36 -13.48
N SER A 64 -0.60 -12.01 -14.02
CA SER A 64 0.70 -12.10 -13.34
C SER A 64 1.23 -10.72 -12.92
N LYS A 65 1.12 -9.72 -13.82
CA LYS A 65 1.51 -8.33 -13.51
C LYS A 65 0.56 -7.65 -12.53
N LEU A 66 -0.74 -7.95 -12.59
CA LEU A 66 -1.71 -7.43 -11.64
C LEU A 66 -1.47 -7.97 -10.22
N ASP A 67 -1.10 -9.24 -10.09
CA ASP A 67 -0.82 -9.90 -8.81
C ASP A 67 0.35 -9.23 -8.07
N GLU A 68 1.27 -8.58 -8.79
CA GLU A 68 2.39 -7.82 -8.19
C GLU A 68 1.95 -6.48 -7.56
N LEU A 69 0.89 -5.84 -8.08
CA LEU A 69 0.50 -4.50 -7.66
C LEU A 69 0.07 -4.41 -6.19
N PRO A 70 -0.81 -5.28 -5.65
CA PRO A 70 -1.16 -5.27 -4.24
C PRO A 70 0.06 -5.41 -3.32
N VAL A 71 1.03 -6.24 -3.72
CA VAL A 71 2.27 -6.50 -2.96
C VAL A 71 3.13 -5.24 -2.90
N ILE A 72 3.34 -4.57 -4.04
CA ILE A 72 4.12 -3.33 -4.12
C ILE A 72 3.46 -2.22 -3.31
N ILE A 73 2.15 -2.02 -3.46
CA ILE A 73 1.39 -0.99 -2.75
C ILE A 73 1.45 -1.22 -1.24
N LYS A 74 1.26 -2.47 -0.79
CA LYS A 74 1.39 -2.82 0.63
C LYS A 74 2.79 -2.57 1.15
N SER A 75 3.83 -2.93 0.40
CA SER A 75 5.23 -2.69 0.76
C SER A 75 5.52 -1.20 0.96
N ILE A 76 4.99 -0.34 0.08
CA ILE A 76 5.11 1.12 0.21
C ILE A 76 4.42 1.62 1.49
N ALA A 77 3.22 1.13 1.79
CA ALA A 77 2.49 1.49 3.00
C ALA A 77 3.24 1.04 4.28
N ASP A 78 3.74 -0.20 4.31
CA ASP A 78 4.50 -0.74 5.44
C ASP A 78 5.79 0.05 5.67
N TRP A 79 6.48 0.46 4.60
CA TRP A 79 7.64 1.35 4.68
C TRP A 79 7.27 2.71 5.26
N GLY A 80 6.15 3.30 4.83
CA GLY A 80 5.66 4.58 5.35
C GLY A 80 5.32 4.51 6.84
N PHE A 81 4.67 3.45 7.31
CA PHE A 81 4.45 3.24 8.75
C PHE A 81 5.77 3.12 9.53
N SER A 82 6.73 2.36 9.01
CA SER A 82 8.06 2.20 9.62
C SER A 82 8.81 3.54 9.71
N ALA A 83 8.72 4.35 8.66
CA ALA A 83 9.30 5.69 8.64
C ALA A 83 8.63 6.61 9.67
N HIS A 84 7.29 6.59 9.76
CA HIS A 84 6.54 7.37 10.76
C HIS A 84 7.00 7.03 12.19
N GLU A 85 7.12 5.74 12.50
CA GLU A 85 7.56 5.27 13.82
C GLU A 85 8.99 5.75 14.13
N ALA A 86 9.93 5.57 13.19
CA ALA A 86 11.31 6.01 13.36
C ALA A 86 11.44 7.52 13.58
N TYR A 87 10.71 8.33 12.79
CA TYR A 87 10.72 9.78 12.97
C TYR A 87 10.11 10.22 14.29
N THR A 88 9.01 9.60 14.71
CA THR A 88 8.34 9.91 15.98
C THR A 88 9.23 9.55 17.17
N ALA A 89 9.90 8.40 17.12
CA ALA A 89 10.87 7.99 18.14
C ALA A 89 12.03 9.00 18.22
N HIS A 90 12.63 9.35 17.09
CA HIS A 90 13.74 10.30 17.04
C HIS A 90 13.34 11.69 17.55
N ALA A 91 12.17 12.19 17.17
CA ALA A 91 11.66 13.48 17.66
C ALA A 91 11.50 13.50 19.18
N LYS A 92 11.04 12.39 19.77
CA LYS A 92 10.92 12.22 21.22
C LYS A 92 12.28 12.21 21.92
N GLU A 93 13.27 11.53 21.34
CA GLU A 93 14.65 11.51 21.86
C GLU A 93 15.24 12.92 21.89
N VAL A 94 15.14 13.65 20.78
CA VAL A 94 15.64 15.03 20.67
C VAL A 94 14.94 15.94 21.67
N SER A 95 13.61 15.86 21.80
CA SER A 95 12.85 16.64 22.77
C SER A 95 13.29 16.36 24.22
N SER A 96 13.57 15.09 24.54
CA SER A 96 14.02 14.68 25.87
C SER A 96 15.42 15.23 26.17
N ALA A 97 16.34 15.14 25.20
CA ALA A 97 17.70 15.67 25.32
C ALA A 97 17.71 17.19 25.53
N ILE A 98 16.91 17.94 24.76
CA ILE A 98 16.79 19.40 24.93
C ILE A 98 16.27 19.75 26.32
N THR A 99 15.25 19.04 26.80
CA THR A 99 14.67 19.28 28.12
C THR A 99 15.70 19.06 29.23
N ALA A 100 16.52 18.02 29.13
CA ALA A 100 17.57 17.74 30.10
C ALA A 100 18.69 18.81 30.13
N ILE A 101 18.98 19.48 29.00
CA ILE A 101 19.98 20.56 28.93
C ILE A 101 19.44 21.87 29.54
N LEU A 102 18.12 22.09 29.48
CA LEU A 102 17.48 23.33 29.93
C LEU A 102 17.00 23.31 31.39
N GLN A 103 17.17 22.19 32.10
CA GLN A 103 16.93 22.03 33.54
C GLN A 103 18.19 22.34 34.35
#